data_AF-A0A167KR43-F1
#
_entry.id   AF-A0A167KR43-F1
#
_cell.length_a   1.000
_cell.length_b   1.000
_cell.length_c   1.000
_cell.angle_alpha   90.00
_cell.angle_beta   90.00
_cell.angle_gamma   90.00
#
_symmetry.space_group_name_H-M   'P 1'
#
loop_
_entity.id
_entity.type
_entity.pdbx_description
1 polymer ?
#
loop_
_entity_poly.entity_id
_entity_poly.type
_entity_poly.pdbx_seq_one_letter_code
_entity_poly.pdbx_strand_id
1 'polypeptide(L)'
;MTSHIESALKDLISTYNELNSSTIDELDSEPSPLEFMRYVSRNTPFVIRGASSSWKATREWNAAYLRTALTGQTVNVAVTPHGNADAPTFSPKDGVTVLSKPLEESEMFSDFLTYITQQEQDETFPRDSEVRYAQTLCHPCMNEALLTPATYVRDETGLSIRVDEGAELVPYAQPMRVTLNPGDMLYLPAMWYHKVSQSSIPGGEGFVVAINYWYDMDFSGPVYPMVALVRAMAQRNTSKSLEG
;
A
#
# COMPACT_ATOMS: atom_id res chain seq x y z
N MET A 1 34.04 -5.88 4.03
CA MET A 1 33.11 -5.75 5.19
C MET A 1 31.68 -5.59 4.70
N THR A 2 31.43 -4.68 3.76
CA THR A 2 30.14 -4.53 3.06
C THR A 2 29.65 -5.83 2.42
N SER A 3 30.52 -6.56 1.71
CA SER A 3 30.15 -7.84 1.07
C SER A 3 29.64 -8.93 2.03
N HIS A 4 30.15 -8.98 3.27
CA HIS A 4 29.72 -9.97 4.25
C HIS A 4 28.35 -9.62 4.85
N ILE A 5 28.10 -8.33 5.08
CA ILE A 5 26.79 -7.83 5.53
C ILE A 5 25.75 -8.05 4.44
N GLU A 6 26.08 -7.74 3.19
CA GLU A 6 25.19 -7.99 2.04
C GLU A 6 24.85 -9.47 1.91
N SER A 7 25.84 -10.38 2.02
CA SER A 7 25.58 -11.82 2.02
C SER A 7 24.65 -12.23 3.16
N ALA A 8 24.92 -11.77 4.39
CA ALA A 8 24.10 -12.09 5.55
C ALA A 8 22.65 -11.57 5.41
N LEU A 9 22.46 -10.40 4.80
CA LEU A 9 21.13 -9.86 4.52
C LEU A 9 20.40 -10.68 3.44
N LYS A 10 21.09 -11.13 2.39
CA LYS A 10 20.52 -12.04 1.39
C LYS A 10 20.11 -13.36 2.03
N ASP A 11 20.98 -13.95 2.84
CA ASP A 11 20.70 -15.20 3.55
C ASP A 11 19.51 -15.06 4.51
N LEU A 12 19.43 -13.93 5.24
CA LEU A 12 18.29 -13.60 6.11
C LEU A 12 16.98 -13.58 5.32
N ILE A 13 16.95 -12.90 4.17
CA ILE A 13 15.73 -12.79 3.37
C ILE A 13 15.35 -14.13 2.74
N SER A 14 16.32 -14.86 2.17
CA SER A 14 16.08 -16.18 1.57
C SER A 14 15.54 -17.15 2.61
N THR A 15 16.19 -17.22 3.79
CA THR A 15 15.73 -18.05 4.92
C THR A 15 14.33 -17.65 5.37
N TYR A 16 14.03 -16.36 5.45
CA TYR A 16 12.68 -15.89 5.79
C TYR A 16 11.65 -16.38 4.78
N ASN A 17 11.91 -16.22 3.48
CA ASN A 17 10.99 -16.63 2.42
C ASN A 17 10.84 -18.16 2.31
N GLU A 18 11.86 -18.94 2.66
CA GLU A 18 11.79 -20.40 2.68
C GLU A 18 11.00 -20.94 3.87
N LEU A 19 11.07 -20.26 5.02
CA LEU A 19 10.41 -20.70 6.26
C LEU A 19 9.00 -20.13 6.44
N ASN A 20 8.63 -19.08 5.71
CA ASN A 20 7.34 -18.42 5.84
C ASN A 20 6.56 -18.50 4.53
N SER A 21 5.24 -18.68 4.63
CA SER A 21 4.38 -18.68 3.46
C SER A 21 4.38 -17.32 2.77
N SER A 22 4.29 -17.33 1.44
CA SER A 22 4.00 -16.14 0.62
C SER A 22 2.51 -15.98 0.30
N THR A 23 1.66 -16.85 0.86
CA THR A 23 0.19 -16.76 0.77
C THR A 23 -0.40 -16.26 2.07
N ILE A 24 -1.49 -15.50 1.97
CA ILE A 24 -2.24 -15.10 3.16
C ILE A 24 -3.11 -16.25 3.65
N ASP A 25 -3.23 -16.42 4.96
CA ASP A 25 -4.19 -17.36 5.54
C ASP A 25 -5.60 -16.76 5.47
N GLU A 26 -6.58 -17.59 5.12
CA GLU A 26 -7.99 -17.23 5.07
C GLU A 26 -8.78 -18.07 6.07
N LEU A 27 -9.47 -17.42 7.00
CA LEU A 27 -10.25 -18.05 8.06
C LEU A 27 -11.73 -17.89 7.76
N ASP A 28 -12.51 -18.95 7.91
CA ASP A 28 -13.98 -18.91 7.73
C ASP A 28 -14.73 -18.35 8.95
N SER A 29 -14.02 -18.14 10.07
CA SER A 29 -14.59 -17.62 11.31
C SER A 29 -13.53 -16.86 12.11
N GLU A 30 -13.99 -16.05 13.07
CA GLU A 30 -13.11 -15.32 13.99
C GLU A 30 -12.20 -16.30 14.75
N PRO A 31 -10.87 -16.07 14.79
CA PRO A 31 -9.96 -16.90 15.58
C PRO A 31 -10.21 -16.67 17.08
N SER A 32 -9.98 -17.69 17.89
CA SER A 32 -9.91 -17.49 19.34
C SER A 32 -8.77 -16.52 19.70
N PRO A 33 -8.81 -15.88 20.89
CA PRO A 33 -7.71 -15.00 21.31
C PRO A 33 -6.33 -15.67 21.26
N LEU A 34 -6.24 -16.97 21.55
CA LEU A 34 -4.98 -17.70 21.48
C LEU A 34 -4.49 -17.88 20.04
N GLU A 35 -5.39 -18.22 19.10
CA GLU A 35 -5.05 -18.34 17.68
C GLU A 35 -4.65 -16.99 17.09
N PHE A 36 -5.40 -15.93 17.43
CA PHE A 36 -5.06 -14.57 17.05
C PHE A 36 -3.66 -14.18 17.56
N MET A 37 -3.35 -14.46 18.83
CA MET A 37 -2.04 -14.18 19.41
C MET A 37 -0.89 -14.91 18.71
N ARG A 38 -1.13 -16.08 18.08
CA ARG A 38 -0.11 -16.76 17.25
C ARG A 38 0.18 -16.01 15.96
N TYR A 39 -0.81 -15.34 15.35
CA TYR A 39 -0.58 -14.46 14.19
C TYR A 39 0.15 -13.18 14.61
N VAL A 40 -0.25 -12.59 15.73
CA VAL A 40 0.44 -11.43 16.32
C VAL A 40 1.91 -11.75 16.61
N SER A 41 2.21 -12.87 17.27
CA SER A 41 3.57 -13.25 17.62
C SER A 41 4.46 -13.55 16.42
N ARG A 42 3.88 -14.06 15.33
CA ARG A 42 4.58 -14.32 14.06
C ARG A 42 4.64 -13.09 13.15
N ASN A 43 3.98 -12.00 13.53
CA ASN A 43 3.83 -10.80 12.71
C ASN A 43 3.32 -11.12 11.29
N THR A 44 2.32 -11.98 11.16
CA THR A 44 1.81 -12.48 9.87
C THR A 44 0.36 -12.04 9.63
N PRO A 45 0.02 -11.49 8.44
CA PRO A 45 -1.35 -11.11 8.12
C PRO A 45 -2.24 -12.33 7.88
N PHE A 46 -3.54 -12.15 8.08
CA PHE A 46 -4.57 -13.13 7.74
C PHE A 46 -5.90 -12.42 7.44
N VAL A 47 -6.78 -13.10 6.70
CA VAL A 47 -8.13 -12.63 6.42
C VAL A 47 -9.15 -13.48 7.16
N ILE A 48 -10.20 -12.85 7.67
CA ILE A 48 -11.41 -13.53 8.15
C ILE A 48 -12.51 -13.24 7.14
N ARG A 49 -13.01 -14.29 6.47
CA ARG A 49 -14.07 -14.19 5.47
C ARG A 49 -15.41 -13.94 6.16
N GLY A 50 -16.12 -12.91 5.70
CA GLY A 50 -17.44 -12.55 6.21
C GLY A 50 -17.53 -12.15 7.70
N ALA A 51 -16.40 -11.82 8.34
CA ALA A 51 -16.34 -11.44 9.76
C ALA A 51 -17.33 -10.33 10.16
N SER A 52 -17.53 -9.38 9.25
CA SER A 52 -18.40 -8.22 9.43
C SER A 52 -19.67 -8.30 8.58
N SER A 53 -20.03 -9.45 8.01
CA SER A 53 -21.25 -9.60 7.19
C SER A 53 -22.53 -9.29 7.97
N SER A 54 -22.52 -9.47 9.29
CA SER A 54 -23.64 -9.16 10.17
C SER A 54 -23.70 -7.69 10.61
N TRP A 55 -22.65 -6.89 10.32
CA TRP A 55 -22.58 -5.51 10.79
C TRP A 55 -23.59 -4.62 10.09
N LYS A 56 -24.07 -3.61 10.81
CA LYS A 56 -24.97 -2.59 10.26
C LYS A 56 -24.36 -1.91 9.03
N ALA A 57 -23.08 -1.57 9.10
CA ALA A 57 -22.37 -0.93 7.99
C ALA A 57 -22.45 -1.77 6.71
N THR A 58 -22.08 -3.05 6.77
CA THR A 58 -22.10 -3.97 5.63
C THR A 58 -23.50 -4.18 5.04
N ARG A 59 -24.56 -4.12 5.88
CA ARG A 59 -25.94 -4.35 5.43
C ARG A 59 -26.66 -3.09 4.95
N GLU A 60 -26.29 -1.91 5.43
CA GLU A 60 -27.09 -0.69 5.23
C GLU A 60 -26.37 0.42 4.47
N TRP A 61 -25.03 0.45 4.42
CA TRP A 61 -24.29 1.56 3.80
C TRP A 61 -24.27 1.50 2.27
N ASN A 62 -25.42 1.78 1.66
CA ASN A 62 -25.57 2.07 0.23
C ASN A 62 -25.51 3.59 -0.04
N ALA A 63 -25.55 4.02 -1.31
CA ALA A 63 -25.46 5.44 -1.66
C ALA A 63 -26.56 6.27 -0.97
N ALA A 64 -27.80 5.78 -0.94
CA ALA A 64 -28.93 6.49 -0.36
C ALA A 64 -28.77 6.70 1.16
N TYR A 65 -28.35 5.66 1.87
CA TYR A 65 -28.03 5.74 3.29
C TYR A 65 -26.91 6.75 3.55
N LEU A 66 -25.78 6.64 2.83
CA LEU A 66 -24.62 7.51 3.05
C LEU A 66 -24.94 8.97 2.75
N ARG A 67 -25.68 9.28 1.68
CA ARG A 67 -26.15 10.64 1.38
C ARG A 67 -26.98 11.22 2.52
N THR A 68 -27.87 10.40 3.08
CA THR A 68 -28.72 10.82 4.20
C THR A 68 -27.91 10.98 5.49
N ALA A 69 -27.05 10.02 5.81
CA ALA A 69 -26.25 10.00 7.03
C ALA A 69 -25.21 11.14 7.08
N LEU A 70 -24.70 11.56 5.92
CA LEU A 70 -23.68 12.60 5.78
C LEU A 70 -24.24 13.88 5.12
N THR A 71 -25.55 14.10 5.21
CA THR A 71 -26.18 15.31 4.67
C THR A 71 -25.56 16.57 5.28
N GLY A 72 -25.14 17.50 4.42
CA GLY A 72 -24.54 18.77 4.82
C GLY A 72 -23.11 18.68 5.35
N GLN A 73 -22.49 17.50 5.33
CA GLN A 73 -21.12 17.29 5.76
C GLN A 73 -20.14 17.43 4.59
N THR A 74 -18.99 18.02 4.87
CA THR A 74 -17.85 18.01 3.96
C THR A 74 -16.87 16.89 4.33
N VAL A 75 -16.10 16.43 3.35
CA VAL A 75 -15.04 15.43 3.50
C VAL A 75 -13.75 15.94 2.86
N ASN A 76 -12.60 15.51 3.41
CA ASN A 76 -11.30 15.73 2.78
C ASN A 76 -11.11 14.74 1.64
N VAL A 77 -10.99 15.25 0.43
CA VAL A 77 -10.85 14.48 -0.81
C VAL A 77 -9.42 14.64 -1.31
N ALA A 78 -8.75 13.51 -1.48
CA ALA A 78 -7.48 13.44 -2.15
C ALA A 78 -7.70 13.29 -3.66
N VAL A 79 -7.09 14.19 -4.42
CA VAL A 79 -7.23 14.32 -5.87
C VAL A 79 -5.89 14.07 -6.54
N THR A 80 -5.88 13.21 -7.55
CA THR A 80 -4.69 12.88 -8.35
C THR A 80 -5.05 12.69 -9.82
N PRO A 81 -4.15 12.95 -10.77
CA PRO A 81 -4.45 12.70 -12.18
C PRO A 81 -4.71 11.21 -12.51
N HIS A 82 -4.01 10.29 -11.83
CA HIS A 82 -3.98 8.87 -12.22
C HIS A 82 -4.09 7.89 -11.04
N GLY A 83 -4.49 8.34 -9.85
CA GLY A 83 -4.64 7.49 -8.67
C GLY A 83 -3.35 7.18 -7.91
N ASN A 84 -2.24 7.84 -8.28
CA ASN A 84 -0.89 7.63 -7.78
C ASN A 84 -0.55 8.55 -6.58
N ALA A 85 -1.44 8.59 -5.58
CA ALA A 85 -1.17 9.29 -4.34
C ALA A 85 -0.04 8.59 -3.56
N ASP A 86 0.88 9.38 -3.02
CA ASP A 86 2.03 8.94 -2.22
C ASP A 86 2.89 7.87 -2.90
N ALA A 87 2.98 7.94 -4.22
CA ALA A 87 3.70 7.00 -5.06
C ALA A 87 4.87 7.68 -5.80
N PRO A 88 5.91 6.92 -6.20
CA PRO A 88 6.93 7.41 -7.12
C PRO A 88 6.30 7.82 -8.46
N THR A 89 6.44 9.08 -8.84
CA THR A 89 5.83 9.68 -10.03
C THR A 89 6.86 10.54 -10.75
N PHE A 90 6.96 10.39 -12.07
CA PHE A 90 7.84 11.22 -12.90
C PHE A 90 7.25 12.63 -13.06
N SER A 91 8.02 13.67 -12.71
CA SER A 91 7.69 15.07 -13.01
C SER A 91 8.33 15.46 -14.35
N PRO A 92 7.55 15.65 -15.44
CA PRO A 92 8.10 16.06 -16.72
C PRO A 92 8.70 17.47 -16.68
N LYS A 93 8.17 18.33 -15.80
CA LYS A 93 8.63 19.71 -15.62
C LYS A 93 10.04 19.77 -15.02
N ASP A 94 10.31 18.89 -14.05
CA ASP A 94 11.57 18.89 -13.30
C ASP A 94 12.55 17.81 -13.80
N GLY A 95 12.09 16.92 -14.70
CA GLY A 95 12.89 15.84 -15.27
C GLY A 95 13.31 14.76 -14.26
N VAL A 96 12.60 14.65 -13.12
CA VAL A 96 12.95 13.75 -12.01
C VAL A 96 11.75 12.96 -11.51
N THR A 97 11.99 11.77 -10.99
CA THR A 97 11.00 10.99 -10.23
C THR A 97 10.91 11.53 -8.81
N VAL A 98 9.72 11.91 -8.39
CA VAL A 98 9.40 12.43 -7.05
C VAL A 98 8.45 11.48 -6.34
N LEU A 99 8.35 11.60 -5.02
CA LEU A 99 7.23 11.01 -4.27
C LEU A 99 6.06 11.99 -4.31
N SER A 100 5.06 11.73 -5.16
CA SER A 100 3.93 12.65 -5.34
C SER A 100 2.93 12.52 -4.21
N LYS A 101 2.54 13.62 -3.59
CA LYS A 101 1.39 13.68 -2.68
C LYS A 101 0.12 14.03 -3.47
N PRO A 102 -1.07 13.61 -3.02
CA PRO A 102 -2.31 14.10 -3.61
C PRO A 102 -2.51 15.60 -3.35
N LEU A 103 -3.34 16.24 -4.17
CA LEU A 103 -3.98 17.49 -3.80
C LEU A 103 -5.11 17.18 -2.80
N GLU A 104 -5.26 17.98 -1.74
CA GLU A 104 -6.34 17.79 -0.77
C GLU A 104 -7.36 18.93 -0.89
N GLU A 105 -8.63 18.58 -1.02
CA GLU A 105 -9.75 19.51 -1.14
C GLU A 105 -10.90 19.16 -0.19
N SER A 106 -11.58 20.17 0.34
CA SER A 106 -12.80 19.97 1.12
C SER A 106 -14.01 20.01 0.20
N GLU A 107 -14.64 18.86 -0.04
CA GLU A 107 -15.83 18.74 -0.88
C GLU A 107 -17.08 18.40 -0.06
N MET A 108 -18.26 18.80 -0.53
CA MET A 108 -19.53 18.29 0.01
C MET A 108 -19.62 16.79 -0.26
N PHE A 109 -19.96 15.97 0.75
CA PHE A 109 -20.00 14.52 0.59
C PHE A 109 -20.94 14.07 -0.55
N SER A 110 -22.06 14.78 -0.74
CA SER A 110 -23.01 14.49 -1.82
C SER A 110 -22.39 14.62 -3.20
N ASP A 111 -21.50 15.59 -3.39
CA ASP A 111 -20.93 15.94 -4.68
C ASP A 111 -19.79 14.98 -5.00
N PHE A 112 -18.92 14.74 -4.02
CA PHE A 112 -17.89 13.71 -4.07
C PHE A 112 -18.46 12.32 -4.40
N LEU A 113 -19.50 11.87 -3.68
CA LEU A 113 -20.10 10.56 -3.93
C LEU A 113 -20.73 10.48 -5.33
N THR A 114 -21.31 11.57 -5.82
CA THR A 114 -21.85 11.63 -7.18
C THR A 114 -20.75 11.49 -8.22
N TYR A 115 -19.63 12.20 -8.03
CA TYR A 115 -18.48 12.15 -8.92
C TYR A 115 -17.93 10.72 -9.05
N ILE A 116 -17.59 10.07 -7.93
CA ILE A 116 -16.93 8.75 -7.98
C ILE A 116 -17.86 7.66 -8.54
N THR A 117 -19.16 7.74 -8.23
CA THR A 117 -20.14 6.79 -8.77
C THR A 117 -20.32 6.97 -10.28
N GLN A 118 -20.36 8.21 -10.77
CA GLN A 118 -20.42 8.49 -12.21
C GLN A 118 -19.14 8.04 -12.92
N GLN A 119 -17.97 8.34 -12.35
CA GLN A 119 -16.68 7.94 -12.89
C GLN A 119 -16.58 6.42 -13.10
N GLU A 120 -17.14 5.63 -12.19
CA GLU A 120 -17.10 4.18 -12.27
C GLU A 120 -18.19 3.60 -13.21
N GLN A 121 -19.38 4.18 -13.23
CA GLN A 121 -20.55 3.58 -13.88
C GLN A 121 -20.87 4.13 -15.28
N ASP A 122 -20.49 5.37 -15.57
CA ASP A 122 -20.78 6.02 -16.84
C ASP A 122 -19.63 5.77 -17.84
N GLU A 123 -19.88 4.91 -18.83
CA GLU A 123 -18.91 4.60 -19.89
C GLU A 123 -18.49 5.84 -20.72
N THR A 124 -19.30 6.90 -20.69
CA THR A 124 -19.03 8.17 -21.38
C THR A 124 -18.23 9.16 -20.53
N PHE A 125 -17.98 8.84 -19.26
CA PHE A 125 -17.18 9.67 -18.36
C PHE A 125 -15.76 9.84 -18.93
N PRO A 126 -15.18 11.06 -18.94
CA PRO A 126 -13.89 11.28 -19.57
C PRO A 126 -12.79 10.48 -18.86
N ARG A 127 -12.04 9.66 -19.63
CA ARG A 127 -11.00 8.76 -19.10
C ARG A 127 -9.76 9.47 -18.57
N ASP A 128 -9.59 10.73 -18.96
CA ASP A 128 -8.54 11.64 -18.51
C ASP A 128 -8.95 12.47 -17.28
N SER A 129 -10.16 12.26 -16.76
CA SER A 129 -10.59 12.87 -15.52
C SER A 129 -9.74 12.40 -14.34
N GLU A 130 -9.56 13.28 -13.37
CA GLU A 130 -8.84 13.00 -12.14
C GLU A 130 -9.49 11.87 -11.31
N VAL A 131 -8.66 11.18 -10.55
CA VAL A 131 -9.05 10.15 -9.59
C VAL A 131 -9.19 10.79 -8.22
N ARG A 132 -10.34 10.57 -7.59
CA ARG A 132 -10.68 11.10 -6.27
C ARG A 132 -10.89 9.98 -5.26
N TYR A 133 -10.39 10.14 -4.04
CA TYR A 133 -10.69 9.25 -2.92
C TYR A 133 -10.76 10.04 -1.61
N ALA A 134 -11.65 9.66 -0.70
CA ALA A 134 -11.77 10.29 0.61
C ALA A 134 -11.06 9.44 1.67
N GLN A 135 -10.07 10.02 2.35
CA GLN A 135 -9.31 9.35 3.41
C GLN A 135 -8.91 10.35 4.50
N THR A 136 -9.07 9.95 5.76
CA THR A 136 -8.81 10.83 6.92
C THR A 136 -7.37 10.72 7.45
N LEU A 137 -6.58 9.71 7.03
CA LEU A 137 -5.20 9.48 7.48
C LEU A 137 -4.37 8.82 6.37
N CYS A 138 -3.32 9.47 5.86
CA CYS A 138 -2.40 8.90 4.87
C CYS A 138 -0.97 8.76 5.42
N HIS A 139 -0.34 7.61 5.16
CA HIS A 139 1.10 7.41 5.31
C HIS A 139 1.65 6.85 3.99
N PRO A 140 2.76 7.40 3.46
CA PRO A 140 3.26 7.02 2.14
C PRO A 140 3.77 5.57 2.11
N CYS A 141 3.42 4.84 1.06
CA CYS A 141 3.97 3.52 0.76
C CYS A 141 5.08 3.60 -0.30
N MET A 142 6.15 2.81 -0.11
CA MET A 142 7.33 2.82 -0.97
C MET A 142 7.36 1.59 -1.87
N ASN A 143 7.13 1.85 -3.16
CA ASN A 143 7.51 1.16 -4.41
C ASN A 143 7.08 -0.31 -4.68
N GLU A 144 6.68 -0.56 -5.93
CA GLU A 144 5.82 -1.68 -6.34
C GLU A 144 6.40 -2.53 -7.49
N ALA A 145 7.69 -2.41 -7.81
CA ALA A 145 8.28 -3.11 -8.94
C ALA A 145 9.50 -3.95 -8.53
N LEU A 146 9.63 -5.13 -9.16
CA LEU A 146 10.92 -5.80 -9.29
C LEU A 146 11.84 -4.85 -10.05
N LEU A 147 12.92 -4.41 -9.42
CA LEU A 147 13.86 -3.49 -10.03
C LEU A 147 14.90 -4.30 -10.79
N THR A 148 15.08 -3.97 -12.07
CA THR A 148 16.26 -4.42 -12.80
C THR A 148 17.45 -3.59 -12.33
N PRO A 149 18.54 -4.20 -11.86
CA PRO A 149 19.75 -3.47 -11.50
C PRO A 149 20.18 -2.53 -12.64
N ALA A 150 20.61 -1.33 -12.29
CA ALA A 150 21.05 -0.32 -13.24
C ALA A 150 22.23 0.48 -12.66
N THR A 151 23.25 0.67 -13.47
CA THR A 151 24.49 1.36 -13.11
C THR A 151 24.58 2.69 -13.84
N TYR A 152 25.05 3.73 -13.14
CA TYR A 152 25.42 4.99 -13.79
C TYR A 152 26.66 4.77 -14.65
N VAL A 153 26.54 5.07 -15.94
CA VAL A 153 27.65 5.06 -16.89
C VAL A 153 27.94 6.49 -17.28
N ARG A 154 29.22 6.84 -17.37
CA ARG A 154 29.65 8.16 -17.85
C ARG A 154 29.82 8.08 -19.36
N ASP A 155 29.02 8.83 -20.10
CA ASP A 155 29.13 9.01 -21.55
C ASP A 155 29.57 10.43 -21.91
N GLU A 156 29.65 10.71 -23.21
CA GLU A 156 30.11 11.99 -23.77
C GLU A 156 29.23 13.19 -23.39
N THR A 157 28.00 12.94 -22.92
CA THR A 157 27.02 13.97 -22.52
C THR A 157 26.83 14.09 -21.01
N GLY A 158 27.38 13.17 -20.22
CA GLY A 158 27.30 13.20 -18.76
C GLY A 158 27.14 11.83 -18.12
N LEU A 159 26.46 11.79 -16.97
CA LEU A 159 26.08 10.53 -16.31
C LEU A 159 24.72 10.09 -16.85
N SER A 160 24.65 8.91 -17.47
CA SER A 160 23.41 8.28 -17.91
C SER A 160 23.19 6.95 -17.18
N ILE A 161 21.94 6.63 -16.86
CA ILE A 161 21.59 5.37 -16.19
C ILE A 161 21.41 4.26 -17.25
N ARG A 162 22.05 3.11 -17.06
CA ARG A 162 21.93 1.94 -17.94
C ARG A 162 21.54 0.72 -17.12
N VAL A 163 20.57 -0.04 -17.62
CA VAL A 163 20.20 -1.33 -17.05
C VAL A 163 21.36 -2.31 -17.21
N ASP A 164 21.69 -3.05 -16.15
CA ASP A 164 22.81 -4.00 -16.15
C ASP A 164 22.48 -5.21 -17.04
N GLU A 165 23.27 -5.44 -18.10
CA GLU A 165 23.07 -6.58 -19.00
C GLU A 165 23.28 -7.92 -18.26
N GLY A 166 22.30 -8.83 -18.37
CA GLY A 166 22.36 -10.15 -17.75
C GLY A 166 22.09 -10.16 -16.25
N ALA A 167 21.69 -9.03 -15.65
CA ALA A 167 21.31 -8.98 -14.25
C ALA A 167 20.00 -9.73 -13.99
N GLU A 168 20.03 -10.63 -13.01
CA GLU A 168 18.81 -11.22 -12.46
C GLU A 168 17.96 -10.11 -11.82
N LEU A 169 16.64 -10.22 -11.92
CA LEU A 169 15.72 -9.37 -11.17
C LEU A 169 16.14 -9.39 -9.71
N VAL A 170 16.23 -8.23 -9.06
CA VAL A 170 16.50 -8.20 -7.62
C VAL A 170 15.38 -9.04 -6.96
N PRO A 171 15.69 -10.20 -6.36
CA PRO A 171 14.70 -10.97 -5.64
C PRO A 171 14.28 -10.14 -4.42
N TYR A 172 13.48 -10.69 -3.51
CA TYR A 172 13.28 -10.15 -2.15
C TYR A 172 11.98 -9.39 -1.87
N ALA A 173 11.07 -9.26 -2.84
CA ALA A 173 9.65 -9.06 -2.52
C ALA A 173 8.85 -10.27 -3.01
N GLN A 174 8.37 -11.10 -2.08
CA GLN A 174 7.35 -12.12 -2.33
C GLN A 174 6.02 -11.54 -1.86
N PRO A 175 5.27 -10.82 -2.71
CA PRO A 175 4.06 -10.13 -2.27
C PRO A 175 2.96 -11.14 -1.98
N MET A 176 2.35 -11.03 -0.79
CA MET A 176 1.06 -11.64 -0.50
C MET A 176 -0.03 -10.84 -1.22
N ARG A 177 -0.95 -11.53 -1.89
CA ARG A 177 -2.08 -10.92 -2.60
C ARG A 177 -3.39 -11.47 -2.07
N VAL A 178 -4.33 -10.58 -1.78
CA VAL A 178 -5.68 -10.94 -1.36
C VAL A 178 -6.69 -9.93 -1.87
N THR A 179 -7.88 -10.41 -2.23
CA THR A 179 -9.05 -9.58 -2.52
C THR A 179 -10.00 -9.66 -1.34
N LEU A 180 -10.42 -8.51 -0.81
CA LEU A 180 -11.43 -8.42 0.24
C LEU A 180 -12.78 -8.09 -0.37
N ASN A 181 -13.81 -8.84 -0.01
CA ASN A 181 -15.20 -8.61 -0.39
C ASN A 181 -15.98 -7.95 0.77
N PRO A 182 -17.19 -7.42 0.52
CA PRO A 182 -18.04 -6.90 1.59
C PRO A 182 -18.22 -7.92 2.72
N GLY A 183 -17.83 -7.52 3.94
CA GLY A 183 -17.88 -8.38 5.11
C GLY A 183 -16.54 -8.98 5.52
N ASP A 184 -15.55 -9.06 4.62
CA ASP A 184 -14.23 -9.60 4.95
C ASP A 184 -13.44 -8.63 5.83
N MET A 185 -12.55 -9.17 6.67
CA MET A 185 -11.65 -8.39 7.52
C MET A 185 -10.21 -8.86 7.34
N LEU A 186 -9.30 -7.94 7.08
CA LEU A 186 -7.86 -8.19 7.03
C LEU A 186 -7.23 -7.77 8.34
N TYR A 187 -6.56 -8.70 9.03
CA TYR A 187 -5.57 -8.34 10.02
C TYR A 187 -4.26 -8.03 9.30
N LEU A 188 -3.84 -6.77 9.39
CA LEU A 188 -2.57 -6.28 8.85
C LEU A 188 -1.64 -5.92 10.02
N PRO A 189 -0.56 -6.69 10.26
CA PRO A 189 0.36 -6.40 11.35
C PRO A 189 1.12 -5.09 11.12
N ALA A 190 1.60 -4.48 12.21
CA ALA A 190 2.45 -3.30 12.13
C ALA A 190 3.70 -3.55 11.28
N MET A 191 4.21 -2.49 10.65
CA MET A 191 5.42 -2.50 9.82
C MET A 191 5.33 -3.25 8.48
N TRP A 192 4.16 -3.80 8.12
CA TRP A 192 3.92 -4.37 6.79
C TRP A 192 3.68 -3.28 5.74
N TYR A 193 4.47 -3.31 4.67
CA TYR A 193 4.16 -2.56 3.45
C TYR A 193 2.93 -3.19 2.79
N HIS A 194 2.06 -2.35 2.26
CA HIS A 194 0.82 -2.78 1.63
C HIS A 194 0.47 -1.82 0.50
N LYS A 195 -0.05 -2.39 -0.59
CA LYS A 195 -0.65 -1.64 -1.70
C LYS A 195 -2.13 -2.01 -1.75
N VAL A 196 -2.98 -1.01 -1.91
CA VAL A 196 -4.41 -1.23 -2.13
C VAL A 196 -4.78 -0.75 -3.54
N SER A 197 -5.56 -1.57 -4.22
CA SER A 197 -6.31 -1.17 -5.42
C SER A 197 -7.77 -1.54 -5.19
N GLN A 198 -8.69 -0.73 -5.70
CA GLN A 198 -10.12 -0.93 -5.54
C GLN A 198 -10.79 -1.07 -6.91
N SER A 199 -11.89 -1.81 -6.93
CA SER A 199 -12.77 -1.96 -8.09
C SER A 199 -14.19 -2.15 -7.58
N SER A 200 -15.18 -1.54 -8.22
CA SER A 200 -16.57 -1.76 -7.80
C SER A 200 -17.08 -3.11 -8.27
N ILE A 201 -18.04 -3.67 -7.54
CA ILE A 201 -18.73 -4.88 -7.94
C ILE A 201 -19.59 -4.56 -9.17
N PRO A 202 -19.52 -5.34 -10.27
CA PRO A 202 -20.38 -5.13 -11.43
C PRO A 202 -21.87 -5.11 -11.06
N GLY A 203 -22.59 -4.08 -11.48
CA GLY A 203 -23.99 -3.86 -11.10
C GLY A 203 -24.21 -3.40 -9.66
N GLY A 204 -23.15 -3.09 -8.92
CA GLY A 204 -23.21 -2.48 -7.60
C GLY A 204 -23.35 -0.95 -7.65
N GLU A 205 -23.11 -0.30 -6.51
CA GLU A 205 -23.34 1.13 -6.30
C GLU A 205 -22.27 2.07 -6.92
N GLY A 206 -21.23 1.51 -7.56
CA GLY A 206 -20.18 2.30 -8.23
C GLY A 206 -19.19 2.98 -7.27
N PHE A 207 -19.06 2.50 -6.03
CA PHE A 207 -18.04 2.95 -5.10
C PHE A 207 -17.63 1.82 -4.14
N VAL A 208 -16.50 2.00 -3.46
CA VAL A 208 -15.98 1.10 -2.42
C VAL A 208 -15.86 1.86 -1.10
N VAL A 209 -16.22 1.19 0.00
CA VAL A 209 -16.00 1.70 1.37
C VAL A 209 -15.20 0.69 2.15
N ALA A 210 -14.10 1.14 2.75
CA ALA A 210 -13.29 0.37 3.67
C ALA A 210 -13.20 1.10 5.03
N ILE A 211 -13.19 0.34 6.11
CA ILE A 211 -13.07 0.87 7.47
C ILE A 211 -11.87 0.20 8.13
N ASN A 212 -10.96 1.02 8.65
CA ASN A 212 -9.75 0.56 9.31
C ASN A 212 -9.80 0.85 10.82
N TYR A 213 -9.40 -0.12 11.62
CA TYR A 213 -9.19 0.02 13.07
C TYR A 213 -7.70 0.02 13.36
N TRP A 214 -7.16 1.20 13.69
CA TRP A 214 -5.75 1.35 14.02
C TRP A 214 -5.52 1.14 15.51
N TYR A 215 -4.58 0.25 15.82
CA TYR A 215 -4.08 0.03 17.17
C TYR A 215 -2.61 0.43 17.22
N ASP A 216 -2.20 1.05 18.32
CA ASP A 216 -0.79 1.41 18.51
C ASP A 216 0.08 0.17 18.49
N MET A 217 1.23 0.28 17.82
CA MET A 217 2.24 -0.77 17.85
C MET A 217 2.81 -0.88 19.27
N ASP A 218 2.86 -2.09 19.80
CA ASP A 218 3.67 -2.37 20.98
C ASP A 218 5.15 -2.40 20.58
N PHE A 219 5.92 -1.46 21.13
CA PHE A 219 7.36 -1.36 20.91
C PHE A 219 8.17 -2.28 21.84
N SER A 220 7.50 -3.03 22.72
CA SER A 220 8.14 -4.04 23.54
C SER A 220 8.62 -5.24 22.71
N GLY A 221 9.58 -6.00 23.25
CA GLY A 221 10.12 -7.16 22.56
C GLY A 221 11.09 -6.83 21.41
N PRO A 222 11.47 -7.84 20.60
CA PRO A 222 12.61 -7.72 19.69
C PRO A 222 12.26 -7.11 18.32
N VAL A 223 10.99 -7.05 17.92
CA VAL A 223 10.60 -6.74 16.54
C VAL A 223 11.09 -5.37 16.10
N TYR A 224 10.73 -4.31 16.82
CA TYR A 224 11.12 -2.95 16.44
C TYR A 224 12.65 -2.72 16.49
N PRO A 225 13.38 -3.09 17.57
CA PRO A 225 14.83 -2.97 17.61
C PRO A 225 15.53 -3.73 16.47
N MET A 226 15.06 -4.93 16.12
CA MET A 226 15.62 -5.72 15.02
C MET A 226 15.40 -5.05 13.66
N VAL A 227 14.18 -4.56 13.39
CA VAL A 227 13.90 -3.82 12.15
C VAL A 227 14.74 -2.54 12.07
N ALA A 228 14.90 -1.82 13.18
CA ALA A 228 15.73 -0.62 13.24
C ALA A 228 17.22 -0.94 12.97
N LEU A 229 17.75 -2.02 13.54
CA LEU A 229 19.11 -2.49 13.29
C LEU A 229 19.32 -2.83 11.80
N VAL A 230 18.42 -3.61 11.20
CA VAL A 230 18.50 -3.98 9.77
C VAL A 230 18.45 -2.73 8.88
N ARG A 231 17.55 -1.78 9.17
CA ARG A 231 17.48 -0.50 8.45
C ARG A 231 18.79 0.29 8.56
N ALA A 232 19.36 0.40 9.76
CA ALA A 232 20.61 1.11 9.97
C ALA A 232 21.80 0.45 9.25
N MET A 233 21.82 -0.89 9.19
CA MET A 233 22.84 -1.64 8.44
C MET A 233 22.71 -1.43 6.92
N ALA A 234 21.48 -1.34 6.41
CA ALA A 234 21.20 -1.11 4.98
C ALA A 234 21.47 0.34 4.53
N GLN A 235 21.35 1.33 5.42
CA GLN A 235 21.46 2.76 5.08
C GLN A 235 22.91 3.27 4.86
N ARG A 236 23.95 2.45 5.10
CA ARG A 236 25.33 2.87 4.86
C ARG A 236 25.75 2.60 3.41
N ASN A 237 25.47 3.56 2.52
CA ASN A 237 26.26 3.83 1.30
C ASN A 237 25.93 5.15 0.56
N THR A 238 25.13 6.08 1.10
CA THR A 238 24.79 7.34 0.38
C THR A 238 25.68 8.54 0.70
N SER A 239 26.70 8.41 1.56
CA SER A 239 27.55 9.53 1.99
C SER A 239 29.02 9.48 1.51
N LYS A 240 29.31 8.84 0.38
CA LYS A 240 30.64 8.89 -0.27
C LYS A 240 30.55 9.23 -1.75
N SER A 241 30.16 10.47 -2.08
CA SER A 241 30.43 11.07 -3.40
C SER A 241 30.37 12.61 -3.40
N LEU A 242 30.79 13.24 -2.31
CA LEU A 242 31.03 14.69 -2.25
C LEU A 242 32.40 14.95 -1.62
N GLU A 243 33.44 14.42 -2.26
CA GLU A 243 34.82 14.92 -2.16
C GLU A 243 35.65 14.13 -3.19
N GLY A 244 36.05 14.84 -4.25
CA GLY A 244 36.73 14.33 -5.44
C GLY A 244 36.59 15.31 -6.58
#